data_AF-A4YSU3-F1
#
_entry.id   AF-A4YSU3-F1
#
_cell.length_a   1.000
_cell.length_b   1.000
_cell.length_c   1.000
_cell.angle_alpha   90.00
_cell.angle_beta   90.00
_cell.angle_gamma   90.00
#
_symmetry.space_group_name_H-M   'P 1'
#
loop_
_entity.id
_entity.type
_entity.pdbx_description
1 polymer ?
#
loop_
_entity_poly.entity_id
_entity_poly.type
_entity_poly.pdbx_seq_one_letter_code
_entity_poly.pdbx_strand_id
1 'polypeptide(L)'
;MVALRHVDPPKPWGEGPENESLADEVLDELHRRHLISSTERDYFAGACTKTEAAAAHLPVDPVLRAAKIVQLFTTSDERVAEAIRVAVTSQSTRKRITAKLMNELATALILRAVADEPAKVDQIRRYLRHAFGKSAHRARWQATGRTSEQLIQAALTEVREAISAGTTGEPGPSSLELAVRASYPLVVSGRLNADRGSSGNDQPDRRTPGEILDTMRRSVQGIHQLGRALLDFEGNRPLRAVDESGAIKCLTNGSSEITITDVYLRNEFPPPGKVKATRPGDTATDRYQNALSALSRAFVSVEEAFNGLTKVLGDDSQPVVDTLGVEPRLTDTWRDLLSKVDEEMVIWARTFRRAHGTKPANVINPSDDDEVENDDPYADSSGGSEEAWESEDAALNAKSSS
;
A
#
# COMPACT_ATOMS: atom_id res chain seq x y z
N MET A 1 48.67 -44.67 -16.78
CA MET A 1 47.30 -44.59 -16.21
C MET A 1 47.27 -43.33 -15.35
N VAL A 2 46.70 -42.23 -15.85
CA VAL A 2 46.61 -40.96 -15.10
C VAL A 2 45.19 -40.89 -14.54
N ALA A 3 45.08 -40.98 -13.22
CA ALA A 3 43.80 -40.84 -12.53
C ALA A 3 43.33 -39.39 -12.64
N LEU A 4 42.19 -39.17 -13.29
CA LEU A 4 41.47 -37.91 -13.27
C LEU A 4 41.05 -37.64 -11.82
N ARG A 5 41.80 -36.78 -11.13
CA ARG A 5 41.39 -36.20 -9.85
C ARG A 5 40.13 -35.38 -10.15
N HIS A 6 38.96 -35.91 -9.80
CA HIS A 6 37.70 -35.19 -9.83
C HIS A 6 37.87 -34.00 -8.89
N VAL A 7 38.19 -32.84 -9.45
CA VAL A 7 38.17 -31.58 -8.71
C VAL A 7 36.69 -31.23 -8.62
N ASP A 8 36.13 -31.35 -7.42
CA ASP A 8 34.77 -30.89 -7.18
C ASP A 8 34.66 -29.44 -7.66
N PRO A 9 33.66 -29.10 -8.48
CA PRO A 9 33.49 -27.74 -8.95
C PRO A 9 33.36 -26.80 -7.74
N PRO A 10 33.94 -25.59 -7.82
CA PRO A 10 33.89 -24.65 -6.71
C PRO A 10 32.44 -24.44 -6.27
N LYS A 11 32.22 -24.47 -4.96
CA LYS A 11 30.91 -24.25 -4.38
C LYS A 11 30.37 -22.92 -4.93
N PRO A 12 29.17 -22.90 -5.55
CA PRO A 12 28.63 -21.68 -6.11
C PRO A 12 28.52 -20.63 -5.01
N TRP A 13 28.78 -19.38 -5.37
CA TRP A 13 28.58 -18.23 -4.50
C TRP A 13 27.16 -18.30 -3.90
N GLY A 14 27.02 -17.93 -2.61
CA GLY A 14 25.70 -17.83 -2.00
C GLY A 14 24.85 -16.77 -2.70
N GLU A 15 23.52 -16.84 -2.54
CA GLU A 15 22.60 -15.89 -3.19
C GLU A 15 22.89 -14.42 -2.84
N GLY A 16 23.44 -14.14 -1.65
CA GLY A 16 23.83 -12.79 -1.23
C GLY A 16 24.92 -12.18 -2.11
N PRO A 17 26.15 -12.73 -2.13
CA PRO A 17 27.23 -12.26 -3.00
C PRO A 17 26.87 -12.22 -4.49
N GLU A 18 26.08 -13.19 -4.98
CA GLU A 18 25.60 -13.19 -6.37
C GLU A 18 24.71 -11.96 -6.65
N ASN A 19 23.75 -11.69 -5.76
CA ASN A 19 22.84 -10.55 -5.92
C ASN A 19 23.55 -9.19 -5.73
N GLU A 20 24.59 -9.13 -4.90
CA GLU A 20 25.43 -7.93 -4.77
C GLU A 20 26.19 -7.63 -6.07
N SER A 21 26.83 -8.64 -6.66
CA SER A 21 27.50 -8.52 -7.96
C SER A 21 26.54 -8.13 -9.09
N LEU A 22 25.37 -8.77 -9.14
CA LEU A 22 24.33 -8.42 -10.12
C LEU A 22 23.84 -6.99 -9.97
N ALA A 23 23.71 -6.51 -8.73
CA ALA A 23 23.28 -5.14 -8.48
C ALA A 23 24.32 -4.11 -8.96
N ASP A 24 25.62 -4.42 -8.83
CA ASP A 24 26.70 -3.57 -9.38
C ASP A 24 26.67 -3.55 -10.91
N GLU A 25 26.53 -4.69 -11.57
CA GLU A 25 26.43 -4.73 -13.04
C GLU A 25 25.21 -3.94 -13.54
N VAL A 26 24.09 -3.99 -12.80
CA VAL A 26 22.92 -3.15 -13.12
C VAL A 26 23.26 -1.67 -13.06
N LEU A 27 23.95 -1.21 -12.00
CA LEU A 27 24.37 0.19 -11.88
C LEU A 27 25.34 0.59 -13.00
N ASP A 28 26.30 -0.28 -13.34
CA ASP A 28 27.24 -0.04 -14.43
C ASP A 28 26.55 0.04 -15.80
N GLU A 29 25.58 -0.83 -16.08
CA GLU A 29 24.83 -0.81 -17.34
C GLU A 29 23.90 0.41 -17.44
N LEU A 30 23.27 0.82 -16.34
CA LEU A 30 22.49 2.07 -16.29
C LEU A 30 23.37 3.28 -16.55
N HIS A 31 24.58 3.32 -15.99
CA HIS A 31 25.54 4.39 -16.23
C HIS A 31 26.04 4.39 -17.68
N ARG A 32 26.40 3.21 -18.22
CA ARG A 32 26.87 3.01 -19.61
C ARG A 32 25.86 3.51 -20.65
N ARG A 33 24.57 3.42 -20.33
CA ARG A 33 23.46 3.93 -21.16
C ARG A 33 23.04 5.38 -20.86
N HIS A 34 23.78 6.07 -19.99
CA HIS A 34 23.49 7.44 -19.54
C HIS A 34 22.10 7.59 -18.89
N LEU A 35 21.58 6.52 -18.27
CA LEU A 35 20.32 6.57 -17.51
C LEU A 35 20.53 7.07 -16.08
N ILE A 36 21.76 6.95 -15.57
CA ILE A 36 22.23 7.57 -14.34
C ILE A 36 23.62 8.19 -14.56
N SER A 37 23.92 9.26 -13.83
CA SER A 37 25.25 9.87 -13.80
C SER A 37 26.28 8.97 -13.09
N SER A 38 27.58 9.24 -13.30
CA SER A 38 28.65 8.54 -12.56
C SER A 38 28.49 8.74 -11.05
N THR A 39 28.12 9.95 -10.62
CA THR A 39 27.93 10.25 -9.20
C THR A 39 26.73 9.53 -8.61
N GLU A 40 25.62 9.40 -9.35
CA GLU A 40 24.48 8.59 -8.93
C GLU A 40 24.84 7.10 -8.83
N ARG A 41 25.62 6.58 -9.79
CA ARG A 41 26.13 5.21 -9.75
C ARG A 41 26.90 4.96 -8.45
N ASP A 42 27.88 5.80 -8.15
CA ASP A 42 28.74 5.65 -6.97
C ASP A 42 27.93 5.84 -5.67
N TYR A 43 26.94 6.73 -5.68
CA TYR A 43 26.00 6.95 -4.58
C TYR A 43 25.11 5.72 -4.29
N PHE A 44 24.51 5.13 -5.32
CA PHE A 44 23.71 3.90 -5.16
C PHE A 44 24.60 2.68 -4.84
N ALA A 45 25.84 2.68 -5.32
CA ALA A 45 26.82 1.66 -4.98
C ALA A 45 27.33 1.77 -3.53
N GLY A 46 27.10 2.90 -2.85
CA GLY A 46 27.60 3.13 -1.50
C GLY A 46 29.09 3.51 -1.45
N ALA A 47 29.66 3.89 -2.60
CA ALA A 47 31.04 4.36 -2.73
C ALA A 47 31.17 5.89 -2.52
N CYS A 48 30.06 6.59 -2.35
CA CYS A 48 29.99 8.03 -2.15
C CYS A 48 29.87 8.38 -0.66
N THR A 49 30.65 9.36 -0.19
CA THR A 49 30.49 9.95 1.14
C THR A 49 29.23 10.84 1.20
N LYS A 50 28.77 11.16 2.42
CA LYS A 50 27.63 12.09 2.60
C LYS A 50 27.93 13.48 2.04
N THR A 51 29.17 13.94 2.14
CA THR A 51 29.59 15.26 1.64
C THR A 51 29.57 15.31 0.11
N GLU A 52 30.08 14.26 -0.55
CA GLU A 52 30.03 14.14 -2.01
C GLU A 52 28.60 14.02 -2.52
N ALA A 53 27.74 13.26 -1.82
CA ALA A 53 26.33 13.15 -2.15
C ALA A 53 25.63 14.52 -2.06
N ALA A 54 25.87 15.27 -0.98
CA ALA A 54 25.31 16.61 -0.80
C ALA A 54 25.80 17.59 -1.89
N ALA A 55 27.10 17.55 -2.24
CA ALA A 55 27.67 18.38 -3.31
C ALA A 55 27.05 18.08 -4.69
N ALA A 56 26.60 16.85 -4.90
CA ALA A 56 25.91 16.41 -6.11
C ALA A 56 24.37 16.57 -6.04
N HIS A 57 23.86 17.26 -5.02
CA HIS A 57 22.41 17.41 -4.77
C HIS A 57 21.67 16.07 -4.60
N LEU A 58 22.37 15.03 -4.15
CA LEU A 58 21.79 13.74 -3.81
C LEU A 58 21.39 13.70 -2.31
N PRO A 59 20.28 13.03 -1.95
CA PRO A 59 19.84 12.96 -0.56
C PRO A 59 20.87 12.28 0.34
N VAL A 60 21.17 12.87 1.50
CA VAL A 60 22.01 12.24 2.54
C VAL A 60 21.21 11.35 3.50
N ASP A 61 19.88 11.49 3.49
CA ASP A 61 18.96 10.67 4.27
C ASP A 61 18.90 9.23 3.71
N PRO A 62 19.22 8.21 4.53
CA PRO A 62 19.16 6.82 4.11
C PRO A 62 17.76 6.36 3.68
N VAL A 63 16.69 6.96 4.20
CA VAL A 63 15.32 6.63 3.80
C VAL A 63 15.06 7.08 2.36
N LEU A 64 15.41 8.32 2.03
CA LEU A 64 15.33 8.83 0.66
C LEU A 64 16.22 8.05 -0.30
N ARG A 65 17.44 7.71 0.11
CA ARG A 65 18.34 6.83 -0.67
C ARG A 65 17.67 5.50 -0.98
N ALA A 66 17.09 4.85 0.04
CA ALA A 66 16.42 3.58 -0.12
C ALA A 66 15.23 3.68 -1.08
N ALA A 67 14.39 4.71 -0.94
CA ALA A 67 13.27 4.92 -1.85
C ALA A 67 13.72 5.14 -3.31
N LYS A 68 14.79 5.93 -3.55
CA LYS A 68 15.35 6.11 -4.89
C LYS A 68 15.87 4.79 -5.49
N ILE A 69 16.54 3.97 -4.69
CA ILE A 69 16.98 2.64 -5.12
C ILE A 69 15.78 1.78 -5.49
N VAL A 70 14.75 1.70 -4.65
CA VAL A 70 13.54 0.91 -4.95
C VAL A 70 12.87 1.41 -6.23
N GLN A 71 12.78 2.73 -6.43
CA GLN A 71 12.22 3.31 -7.64
C GLN A 71 12.99 2.85 -8.90
N LEU A 72 14.31 2.76 -8.84
CA LEU A 72 15.15 2.31 -9.96
C LEU A 72 14.76 0.90 -10.44
N PHE A 73 14.40 0.00 -9.51
CA PHE A 73 14.04 -1.39 -9.81
C PHE A 73 12.52 -1.62 -9.97
N THR A 74 11.70 -0.59 -9.77
CA THR A 74 10.23 -0.69 -9.86
C THR A 74 9.63 0.28 -10.88
N THR A 75 10.47 1.08 -11.55
CA THR A 75 10.05 2.01 -12.59
C THR A 75 9.43 1.30 -13.79
N SER A 76 8.48 1.97 -14.44
CA SER A 76 7.91 1.53 -15.72
C SER A 76 8.70 2.04 -16.93
N ASP A 77 9.86 2.68 -16.75
CA ASP A 77 10.71 3.12 -17.86
C ASP A 77 11.34 1.90 -18.55
N GLU A 78 10.93 1.65 -19.79
CA GLU A 78 11.40 0.51 -20.59
C GLU A 78 12.91 0.53 -20.81
N ARG A 79 13.54 1.72 -20.84
CA ARG A 79 15.00 1.85 -21.02
C ARG A 79 15.74 1.31 -19.79
N VAL A 80 15.22 1.57 -18.61
CA VAL A 80 15.74 1.04 -17.34
C VAL A 80 15.50 -0.47 -17.25
N ALA A 81 14.29 -0.92 -17.61
CA ALA A 81 13.97 -2.35 -17.63
C ALA A 81 14.87 -3.15 -18.60
N GLU A 82 15.19 -2.57 -19.76
CA GLU A 82 16.11 -3.17 -20.73
C GLU A 82 17.56 -3.16 -20.23
N ALA A 83 18.01 -2.09 -19.59
CA ALA A 83 19.33 -2.04 -18.96
C ALA A 83 19.50 -3.14 -17.91
N ILE A 84 18.50 -3.29 -17.02
CA ILE A 84 18.47 -4.37 -16.02
C ILE A 84 18.49 -5.74 -16.71
N ARG A 85 17.74 -5.91 -17.80
CA ARG A 85 17.71 -7.17 -18.55
C ARG A 85 19.08 -7.53 -19.11
N VAL A 86 19.76 -6.59 -19.74
CA VAL A 86 21.10 -6.83 -20.29
C VAL A 86 22.10 -7.15 -19.19
N ALA A 87 22.11 -6.39 -18.10
CA ALA A 87 22.98 -6.65 -16.95
C ALA A 87 22.75 -8.03 -16.31
N VAL A 88 21.49 -8.42 -16.10
CA VAL A 88 21.18 -9.73 -15.50
C VAL A 88 21.54 -10.87 -16.44
N THR A 89 21.25 -10.73 -17.74
CA THR A 89 21.50 -11.80 -18.72
C THR A 89 22.98 -11.94 -19.10
N SER A 90 23.78 -10.86 -19.02
CA SER A 90 25.23 -10.93 -19.22
C SER A 90 25.94 -11.72 -18.12
N GLN A 91 25.44 -11.63 -16.88
CA GLN A 91 26.00 -12.31 -15.71
C GLN A 91 25.37 -13.69 -15.46
N SER A 92 24.10 -13.89 -15.81
CA SER A 92 23.39 -15.15 -15.58
C SER A 92 22.28 -15.43 -16.59
N THR A 93 22.39 -16.55 -17.31
CA THR A 93 21.33 -17.05 -18.19
C THR A 93 20.22 -17.80 -17.45
N ARG A 94 20.40 -18.07 -16.14
CA ARG A 94 19.46 -18.86 -15.33
C ARG A 94 18.44 -18.01 -14.58
N LYS A 95 18.77 -16.76 -14.26
CA LYS A 95 17.91 -15.88 -13.44
C LYS A 95 16.77 -15.32 -14.30
N ARG A 96 15.54 -15.46 -13.80
CA ARG A 96 14.36 -14.82 -14.40
C ARG A 96 14.16 -13.44 -13.77
N ILE A 97 14.01 -12.44 -14.62
CA ILE A 97 13.71 -11.06 -14.20
C ILE A 97 12.27 -11.04 -13.69
N THR A 98 12.13 -10.95 -12.38
CA THR A 98 10.84 -10.98 -11.67
C THR A 98 10.85 -9.90 -10.59
N ALA A 99 9.67 -9.50 -10.11
CA ALA A 99 9.55 -8.57 -8.98
C ALA A 99 10.35 -9.05 -7.75
N LYS A 100 10.45 -10.36 -7.54
CA LYS A 100 11.29 -10.96 -6.49
C LYS A 100 12.77 -10.61 -6.69
N LEU A 101 13.32 -10.84 -7.88
CA LEU A 101 14.72 -10.52 -8.18
C LEU A 101 14.96 -9.01 -8.03
N MET A 102 14.06 -8.18 -8.54
CA MET A 102 14.16 -6.71 -8.41
C MET A 102 14.23 -6.26 -6.94
N ASN A 103 13.41 -6.85 -6.07
CA ASN A 103 13.46 -6.58 -4.64
C ASN A 103 14.79 -7.05 -4.01
N GLU A 104 15.32 -8.19 -4.44
CA GLU A 104 16.60 -8.71 -3.95
C GLU A 104 17.78 -7.80 -4.32
N LEU A 105 17.83 -7.32 -5.57
CA LEU A 105 18.86 -6.39 -6.05
C LEU A 105 18.75 -5.02 -5.35
N ALA A 106 17.54 -4.47 -5.24
CA ALA A 106 17.30 -3.24 -4.50
C ALA A 106 17.74 -3.37 -3.03
N THR A 107 17.39 -4.48 -2.38
CA THR A 107 17.79 -4.77 -1.00
C THR A 107 19.31 -4.82 -0.85
N ALA A 108 20.03 -5.46 -1.79
CA ALA A 108 21.49 -5.52 -1.76
C ALA A 108 22.12 -4.12 -1.74
N LEU A 109 21.64 -3.18 -2.57
CA LEU A 109 22.14 -1.80 -2.60
C LEU A 109 21.74 -0.96 -1.37
N ILE A 110 20.54 -1.18 -0.83
CA ILE A 110 20.07 -0.48 0.38
C ILE A 110 20.95 -0.84 1.58
N LEU A 111 21.28 -2.12 1.75
CA LEU A 111 22.02 -2.61 2.91
C LEU A 111 23.47 -2.13 2.98
N ARG A 112 24.04 -1.63 1.89
CA ARG A 112 25.40 -1.04 1.90
C ARG A 112 25.53 0.15 2.83
N ALA A 113 24.42 0.85 3.10
CA ALA A 113 24.39 1.97 4.04
C ALA A 113 24.12 1.53 5.50
N VAL A 114 23.86 0.24 5.75
CA VAL A 114 23.55 -0.28 7.08
C VAL A 114 24.84 -0.81 7.71
N ALA A 115 25.43 -0.02 8.61
CA ALA A 115 26.58 -0.42 9.41
C ALA A 115 26.11 -1.13 10.70
N ASP A 116 26.02 -2.46 10.66
CA ASP A 116 25.54 -3.27 11.79
C ASP A 116 26.20 -4.67 11.78
N GLU A 117 25.93 -5.47 12.80
CA GLU A 117 26.45 -6.84 12.90
C GLU A 117 25.97 -7.72 11.74
N PRO A 118 26.81 -8.62 11.17
CA PRO A 118 26.46 -9.44 10.01
C PRO A 118 25.15 -10.22 10.17
N ALA A 119 24.90 -10.78 11.36
CA ALA A 119 23.67 -11.52 11.64
C ALA A 119 22.42 -10.64 11.57
N LYS A 120 22.52 -9.39 12.03
CA LYS A 120 21.43 -8.42 11.95
C LYS A 120 21.23 -7.91 10.53
N VAL A 121 22.31 -7.67 9.78
CA VAL A 121 22.23 -7.32 8.35
C VAL A 121 21.56 -8.43 7.54
N ASP A 122 21.90 -9.70 7.80
CA ASP A 122 21.26 -10.86 7.17
C ASP A 122 19.76 -10.93 7.48
N GLN A 123 19.38 -10.62 8.73
CA GLN A 123 17.99 -10.54 9.14
C GLN A 123 17.24 -9.41 8.42
N ILE A 124 17.81 -8.20 8.37
CA ILE A 124 17.24 -7.06 7.64
C ILE A 124 17.11 -7.42 6.15
N ARG A 125 18.11 -8.06 5.54
CA ARG A 125 18.07 -8.55 4.15
C ARG A 125 16.87 -9.45 3.91
N ARG A 126 16.63 -10.41 4.81
CA ARG A 126 15.51 -11.35 4.71
C ARG A 126 14.16 -10.63 4.73
N TYR A 127 14.02 -9.56 5.51
CA TYR A 127 12.75 -8.87 5.68
C TYR A 127 12.52 -7.81 4.60
N LEU A 128 13.55 -7.05 4.25
CA LEU A 128 13.44 -5.94 3.32
C LEU A 128 13.11 -6.39 1.89
N ARG A 129 13.62 -7.56 1.45
CA ARG A 129 13.26 -8.14 0.14
C ARG A 129 11.75 -8.45 -0.02
N HIS A 130 11.03 -8.52 1.09
CA HIS A 130 9.57 -8.74 1.13
C HIS A 130 8.77 -7.48 1.48
N ALA A 131 9.43 -6.32 1.61
CA ALA A 131 8.78 -5.07 1.96
C ALA A 131 8.13 -4.35 0.76
N PHE A 132 8.59 -4.62 -0.45
CA PHE A 132 8.07 -3.98 -1.66
C PHE A 132 7.07 -4.91 -2.36
N GLY A 133 5.79 -4.69 -2.06
CA GLY A 133 4.67 -5.49 -2.57
C GLY A 133 4.35 -5.24 -4.05
N LYS A 134 3.27 -5.86 -4.54
CA LYS A 134 2.83 -5.73 -5.94
C LYS A 134 2.53 -4.28 -6.32
N SER A 135 2.03 -3.46 -5.40
CA SER A 135 1.73 -2.04 -5.62
C SER A 135 2.97 -1.28 -6.10
N ALA A 136 4.13 -1.51 -5.48
CA ALA A 136 5.38 -0.84 -5.82
C ALA A 136 5.82 -1.10 -7.27
N HIS A 137 5.57 -2.30 -7.80
CA HIS A 137 5.95 -2.74 -9.15
C HIS A 137 4.90 -2.41 -10.23
N ARG A 138 3.65 -2.16 -9.86
CA ARG A 138 2.52 -1.99 -10.80
C ARG A 138 2.04 -0.56 -10.90
N ALA A 139 2.07 0.17 -9.80
CA ALA A 139 1.64 1.56 -9.77
C ALA A 139 2.77 2.48 -10.24
N ARG A 140 2.39 3.60 -10.85
CA ARG A 140 3.34 4.67 -11.16
C ARG A 140 3.56 5.51 -9.90
N TRP A 141 4.78 5.57 -9.41
CA TRP A 141 5.18 6.41 -8.27
C TRP A 141 6.63 6.89 -8.45
N GLN A 142 7.03 7.87 -7.65
CA GLN A 142 8.38 8.44 -7.69
C GLN A 142 8.89 8.70 -6.28
N ALA A 143 10.19 8.47 -6.05
CA ALA A 143 10.86 8.93 -4.85
C ALA A 143 11.14 10.44 -4.99
N THR A 144 10.21 11.25 -4.51
CA THR A 144 10.29 12.70 -4.52
C THR A 144 11.30 13.22 -3.49
N GLY A 145 11.58 14.53 -3.51
CA GLY A 145 12.35 15.22 -2.46
C GLY A 145 11.50 15.79 -1.33
N ARG A 146 10.19 15.48 -1.27
CA ARG A 146 9.27 16.03 -0.26
C ARG A 146 9.73 15.68 1.16
N THR A 147 9.51 16.60 2.09
CA THR A 147 9.64 16.35 3.53
C THR A 147 8.63 15.31 3.99
N SER A 148 8.89 14.68 5.14
CA SER A 148 7.99 13.70 5.75
C SER A 148 6.58 14.26 5.94
N GLU A 149 6.45 15.49 6.43
CA GLU A 149 5.18 16.19 6.66
C GLU A 149 4.42 16.46 5.37
N GLN A 150 5.10 16.97 4.33
CA GLN A 150 4.49 17.20 3.02
C GLN A 150 3.97 15.90 2.40
N LEU A 151 4.75 14.82 2.53
CA LEU A 151 4.38 13.52 1.99
C LEU A 151 3.20 12.91 2.75
N ILE A 152 3.16 13.05 4.08
CA ILE A 152 2.02 12.63 4.92
C ILE A 152 0.75 13.36 4.48
N GLN A 153 0.81 14.67 4.31
CA GLN A 153 -0.36 15.47 3.92
C GLN A 153 -0.87 15.10 2.52
N ALA A 154 0.04 14.88 1.56
CA ALA A 154 -0.32 14.42 0.22
C ALA A 154 -0.96 13.03 0.26
N ALA A 155 -0.37 12.09 0.99
CA ALA A 155 -0.90 10.73 1.14
C ALA A 155 -2.26 10.70 1.86
N LEU A 156 -2.46 11.53 2.89
CA LEU A 156 -3.76 11.69 3.54
C LEU A 156 -4.81 12.21 2.57
N THR A 157 -4.45 13.15 1.71
CA THR A 157 -5.36 13.68 0.69
C THR A 157 -5.80 12.56 -0.27
N GLU A 158 -4.85 11.80 -0.81
CA GLU A 158 -5.14 10.66 -1.71
C GLU A 158 -6.02 9.59 -1.05
N VAL A 159 -5.76 9.24 0.22
CA VAL A 159 -6.56 8.24 0.95
C VAL A 159 -7.98 8.77 1.22
N ARG A 160 -8.13 10.03 1.61
CA ARG A 160 -9.45 10.65 1.81
C ARG A 160 -10.24 10.72 0.51
N GLU A 161 -9.59 11.06 -0.60
CA GLU A 161 -10.20 11.06 -1.93
C GLU A 161 -10.67 9.66 -2.32
N ALA A 162 -9.83 8.63 -2.17
CA ALA A 162 -10.20 7.24 -2.44
C ALA A 162 -11.39 6.77 -1.57
N ILE A 163 -11.39 7.13 -0.29
CA ILE A 163 -12.51 6.87 0.62
C ILE A 163 -13.77 7.59 0.12
N SER A 164 -13.69 8.89 -0.20
CA SER A 164 -14.83 9.68 -0.65
C SER A 164 -15.48 9.13 -1.93
N ALA A 165 -14.65 8.68 -2.88
CA ALA A 165 -15.09 8.06 -4.12
C ALA A 165 -15.76 6.69 -3.91
N GLY A 166 -15.62 6.10 -2.71
CA GLY A 166 -16.15 4.77 -2.40
C GLY A 166 -15.51 3.65 -3.18
N THR A 167 -14.35 3.91 -3.77
CA THR A 167 -13.59 2.89 -4.49
C THR A 167 -12.77 2.08 -3.50
N THR A 168 -12.74 0.76 -3.64
CA THR A 168 -11.74 -0.11 -3.00
C THR A 168 -10.38 -0.06 -3.71
N GLY A 169 -10.24 0.87 -4.67
CA GLY A 169 -9.04 1.10 -5.44
C GLY A 169 -7.86 1.53 -4.58
N GLU A 170 -6.66 1.37 -5.15
CA GLU A 170 -5.44 1.76 -4.47
C GLU A 170 -5.33 3.28 -4.36
N PRO A 171 -5.00 3.84 -3.18
CA PRO A 171 -4.69 5.25 -3.07
C PRO A 171 -3.46 5.60 -3.91
N GLY A 172 -3.34 6.89 -4.22
CA GLY A 172 -2.39 7.43 -5.19
C GLY A 172 -0.89 7.25 -4.87
N PRO A 173 -0.03 7.85 -5.71
CA PRO A 173 1.42 7.65 -5.65
C PRO A 173 2.08 8.13 -4.36
N SER A 174 1.55 9.17 -3.71
CA SER A 174 2.12 9.72 -2.47
C SER A 174 1.96 8.73 -1.30
N SER A 175 0.82 8.04 -1.23
CA SER A 175 0.60 6.96 -0.24
C SER A 175 1.58 5.81 -0.41
N LEU A 176 1.90 5.46 -1.67
CA LEU A 176 2.81 4.39 -2.01
C LEU A 176 4.26 4.80 -1.72
N GLU A 177 4.64 6.00 -2.11
CA GLU A 177 5.94 6.57 -1.77
C GLU A 177 6.14 6.60 -0.24
N LEU A 178 5.14 7.02 0.53
CA LEU A 178 5.21 7.02 1.99
C LEU A 178 5.43 5.62 2.55
N ALA A 179 4.72 4.62 2.03
CA ALA A 179 4.87 3.23 2.44
C ALA A 179 6.27 2.67 2.12
N VAL A 180 6.80 2.97 0.92
CA VAL A 180 8.16 2.56 0.51
C VAL A 180 9.21 3.23 1.39
N ARG A 181 9.08 4.53 1.67
CA ARG A 181 10.01 5.22 2.58
C ARG A 181 9.94 4.64 3.99
N ALA A 182 8.75 4.47 4.53
CA ALA A 182 8.55 3.95 5.88
C ALA A 182 8.98 2.48 6.05
N SER A 183 9.09 1.72 4.96
CA SER A 183 9.58 0.34 5.03
C SER A 183 11.01 0.26 5.57
N TYR A 184 11.86 1.23 5.24
CA TYR A 184 13.25 1.26 5.70
C TYR A 184 13.36 1.30 7.23
N PRO A 185 12.84 2.32 7.94
CA PRO A 185 12.95 2.37 9.39
C PRO A 185 12.19 1.23 10.07
N LEU A 186 11.03 0.83 9.54
CA LEU A 186 10.25 -0.27 10.11
C LEU A 186 11.02 -1.60 10.10
N VAL A 187 11.72 -1.91 9.01
CA VAL A 187 12.49 -3.15 8.89
C VAL A 187 13.86 -3.04 9.59
N VAL A 188 14.61 -1.95 9.37
CA VAL A 188 15.96 -1.76 9.94
C VAL A 188 15.92 -1.67 11.46
N SER A 189 14.88 -1.05 12.04
CA SER A 189 14.68 -1.03 13.49
C SER A 189 14.02 -2.30 14.05
N GLY A 190 13.83 -3.34 13.23
CA GLY A 190 13.27 -4.64 13.64
C GLY A 190 11.81 -4.59 14.06
N ARG A 191 11.06 -3.57 13.60
CA ARG A 191 9.66 -3.35 13.98
C ARG A 191 8.67 -3.97 13.00
N LEU A 192 9.12 -4.37 11.82
CA LEU A 192 8.33 -5.09 10.83
C LEU A 192 9.19 -6.22 10.25
N ASN A 193 8.76 -7.46 10.47
CA ASN A 193 9.52 -8.66 10.15
C ASN A 193 8.77 -9.48 9.10
N ALA A 194 9.51 -10.19 8.25
CA ALA A 194 8.91 -11.26 7.43
C ALA A 194 8.83 -12.56 8.24
N ASP A 195 7.90 -13.43 7.82
CA ASP A 195 7.56 -14.71 8.44
C ASP A 195 8.75 -15.40 9.14
N ARG A 196 8.52 -15.78 10.40
CA ARG A 196 9.38 -16.67 11.18
C ARG A 196 8.90 -18.09 10.99
N GLY A 197 9.08 -18.63 9.79
CA GLY A 197 8.89 -20.05 9.45
C GLY A 197 9.93 -20.98 10.09
N SER A 198 10.34 -20.71 11.33
CA SER A 198 11.14 -21.64 12.13
C SER A 198 10.21 -22.68 12.75
N SER A 199 10.61 -23.95 12.64
CA SER A 199 9.99 -25.09 13.33
C SER A 199 9.68 -24.74 14.79
N GLY A 200 8.40 -24.79 15.17
CA GLY A 200 7.92 -24.52 16.54
C GLY A 200 7.27 -23.15 16.79
N ASN A 201 7.00 -22.35 15.75
CA ASN A 201 6.37 -21.04 15.92
C ASN A 201 4.90 -21.06 15.46
N ASP A 202 3.97 -21.05 16.42
CA ASP A 202 2.52 -20.92 16.20
C ASP A 202 2.12 -19.47 15.84
N GLN A 203 2.83 -18.84 14.91
CA GLN A 203 2.37 -17.57 14.34
C GLN A 203 1.43 -17.86 13.15
N PRO A 204 0.11 -17.66 13.28
CA PRO A 204 -0.85 -17.92 12.21
C PRO A 204 -0.77 -16.86 11.09
N ASP A 205 -0.19 -15.69 11.37
CA ASP A 205 -0.13 -14.58 10.41
C ASP A 205 1.13 -14.64 9.54
N ARG A 206 0.97 -15.18 8.33
CA ARG A 206 2.05 -15.34 7.33
C ARG A 206 2.24 -14.14 6.39
N ARG A 207 1.62 -13.00 6.67
CA ARG A 207 1.75 -11.82 5.80
C ARG A 207 3.17 -11.32 5.75
N THR A 208 3.59 -10.93 4.56
CA THR A 208 4.85 -10.25 4.29
C THR A 208 4.81 -8.79 4.78
N PRO A 209 5.97 -8.15 5.04
CA PRO A 209 6.03 -6.73 5.35
C PRO A 209 5.33 -5.85 4.30
N GLY A 210 5.45 -6.19 3.01
CA GLY A 210 4.80 -5.46 1.93
C GLY A 210 3.28 -5.51 2.00
N GLU A 211 2.68 -6.64 2.39
CA GLU A 211 1.22 -6.75 2.57
C GLU A 211 0.71 -5.90 3.75
N ILE A 212 1.50 -5.77 4.81
CA ILE A 212 1.17 -4.91 5.95
C ILE A 212 1.27 -3.44 5.54
N LEU A 213 2.34 -3.04 4.85
CA LEU A 213 2.52 -1.68 4.33
C LEU A 213 1.41 -1.29 3.34
N ASP A 214 1.01 -2.21 2.46
CA ASP A 214 -0.11 -2.03 1.55
C ASP A 214 -1.45 -1.87 2.28
N THR A 215 -1.61 -2.53 3.43
CA THR A 215 -2.80 -2.34 4.28
C THR A 215 -2.77 -0.98 4.97
N MET A 216 -1.63 -0.60 5.54
CA MET A 216 -1.45 0.69 6.24
C MET A 216 -1.74 1.86 5.30
N ARG A 217 -1.19 1.85 4.07
CA ARG A 217 -1.35 2.98 3.14
C ARG A 217 -2.78 3.22 2.67
N ARG A 218 -3.71 2.31 2.92
CA ARG A 218 -5.13 2.40 2.53
C ARG A 218 -6.03 2.98 3.62
N SER A 219 -5.48 3.37 4.77
CA SER A 219 -6.24 3.89 5.91
C SER A 219 -5.63 5.18 6.45
N VAL A 220 -6.47 6.08 6.97
CA VAL A 220 -6.02 7.35 7.57
C VAL A 220 -5.03 7.10 8.71
N GLN A 221 -5.38 6.18 9.62
CA GLN A 221 -4.50 5.79 10.73
C GLN A 221 -3.16 5.22 10.23
N GLY A 222 -3.19 4.38 9.19
CA GLY A 222 -1.98 3.78 8.66
C GLY A 222 -1.06 4.83 8.02
N ILE A 223 -1.60 5.84 7.34
CA ILE A 223 -0.80 6.98 6.86
C ILE A 223 -0.14 7.73 8.03
N HIS A 224 -0.88 8.01 9.10
CA HIS A 224 -0.28 8.61 10.30
C HIS A 224 0.81 7.73 10.91
N GLN A 225 0.61 6.41 10.98
CA GLN A 225 1.59 5.49 11.53
C GLN A 225 2.86 5.38 10.69
N LEU A 226 2.73 5.34 9.35
CA LEU A 226 3.87 5.35 8.42
C LEU A 226 4.63 6.68 8.53
N GLY A 227 3.91 7.80 8.53
CA GLY A 227 4.48 9.12 8.73
C GLY A 227 5.23 9.26 10.05
N ARG A 228 4.64 8.75 11.14
CA ARG A 228 5.28 8.77 12.45
C ARG A 228 6.56 7.94 12.48
N ALA A 229 6.58 6.80 11.81
CA ALA A 229 7.79 5.99 11.71
C ALA A 229 8.95 6.76 11.06
N LEU A 230 8.67 7.59 10.05
CA LEU A 230 9.69 8.46 9.44
C LEU A 230 10.19 9.53 10.41
N LEU A 231 9.28 10.27 11.05
CA LEU A 231 9.60 11.36 11.97
C LEU A 231 10.33 10.90 13.24
N ASP A 232 10.01 9.70 13.72
CA ASP A 232 10.70 9.10 14.86
C ASP A 232 12.08 8.62 14.46
N PHE A 233 12.23 8.02 13.28
CA PHE A 233 13.53 7.58 12.77
C PHE A 233 14.49 8.75 12.50
N GLU A 234 14.01 9.80 11.85
CA GLU A 234 14.78 11.03 11.61
C GLU A 234 15.25 11.67 12.92
N GLY A 235 14.38 11.67 13.94
CA GLY A 235 14.70 12.16 15.28
C GLY A 235 15.51 11.19 16.15
N ASN A 236 15.92 10.03 15.62
CA ASN A 236 16.58 8.95 16.36
C ASN A 236 15.83 8.53 17.65
N ARG A 237 14.50 8.45 17.56
CA ARG A 237 13.60 8.05 18.65
C ARG A 237 13.08 6.63 18.41
N PRO A 238 12.67 5.90 19.46
CA PRO A 238 11.88 4.69 19.30
C PRO A 238 10.66 4.98 18.41
N LEU A 239 10.32 4.07 17.50
CA LEU A 239 9.18 4.21 16.61
C LEU A 239 7.88 4.07 17.43
N ARG A 240 7.08 5.13 17.55
CA ARG A 240 5.91 5.16 18.43
C ARG A 240 4.62 4.82 17.71
N ALA A 241 3.70 4.24 18.45
CA ALA A 241 2.36 3.91 17.98
C ALA A 241 1.47 5.15 17.96
N VAL A 242 0.59 5.24 16.97
CA VAL A 242 -0.40 6.31 16.87
C VAL A 242 -1.84 5.78 16.87
N ASP A 243 -2.76 6.65 17.29
CA ASP A 243 -4.19 6.44 17.18
C ASP A 243 -4.75 6.89 15.82
N GLU A 244 -6.07 6.74 15.68
CA GLU A 244 -6.81 7.09 14.47
C GLU A 244 -6.74 8.59 14.12
N SER A 245 -6.45 9.46 15.09
CA SER A 245 -6.22 10.90 14.90
C SER A 245 -4.77 11.25 14.56
N GLY A 246 -3.86 10.28 14.69
CA GLY A 246 -2.42 10.47 14.54
C GLY A 246 -1.71 10.91 15.82
N ALA A 247 -2.40 10.96 16.96
CA ALA A 247 -1.79 11.25 18.25
C ALA A 247 -1.03 10.02 18.78
N ILE A 248 0.02 10.26 19.56
CA ILE A 248 0.85 9.19 20.12
C ILE A 248 0.05 8.43 21.17
N LYS A 249 0.03 7.10 21.06
CA LYS A 249 -0.59 6.25 22.07
C LYS A 249 0.30 6.13 23.31
N CYS A 250 -0.30 6.32 24.47
CA CYS A 250 0.31 6.01 25.76
C CYS A 250 -0.29 4.72 26.34
N LEU A 251 0.45 4.06 27.23
CA LEU A 251 -0.06 2.96 28.05
C LEU A 251 -1.23 3.44 28.92
N THR A 252 -2.06 2.50 29.38
CA THR A 252 -3.32 2.75 30.12
C THR A 252 -3.16 3.57 31.41
N ASN A 253 -1.94 3.61 31.96
CA ASN A 253 -1.56 4.38 33.14
C ASN A 253 -0.97 5.77 32.80
N GLY A 254 -0.95 6.16 31.51
CA GLY A 254 -0.40 7.42 31.01
C GLY A 254 1.12 7.57 31.15
N SER A 255 1.82 6.55 31.67
CA SER A 255 3.21 6.72 32.13
C SER A 255 4.26 6.57 31.03
N SER A 256 3.91 5.95 29.90
CA SER A 256 4.87 5.72 28.81
C SER A 256 4.20 5.57 27.45
N GLU A 257 4.87 6.12 26.43
CA GLU A 257 4.48 6.01 25.04
C GLU A 257 4.64 4.56 24.53
N ILE A 258 3.67 4.08 23.77
CA ILE A 258 3.71 2.73 23.20
C ILE A 258 4.67 2.73 22.01
N THR A 259 5.69 1.89 22.07
CA THR A 259 6.59 1.63 20.92
C THR A 259 5.98 0.55 20.03
N ILE A 260 6.03 0.73 18.71
CA ILE A 260 5.52 -0.28 17.78
C ILE A 260 6.39 -1.54 17.81
N THR A 261 5.74 -2.67 17.56
CA THR A 261 6.36 -3.98 17.36
C THR A 261 5.70 -4.65 16.15
N ASP A 262 6.32 -5.70 15.62
CA ASP A 262 5.77 -6.43 14.48
C ASP A 262 4.37 -7.00 14.79
N VAL A 263 4.21 -7.57 15.98
CA VAL A 263 2.92 -8.07 16.47
C VAL A 263 1.89 -6.94 16.59
N TYR A 264 2.30 -5.76 17.05
CA TYR A 264 1.43 -4.59 17.13
C TYR A 264 0.90 -4.20 15.73
N LEU A 265 1.78 -4.02 14.75
CA LEU A 265 1.39 -3.59 13.40
C LEU A 265 0.47 -4.62 12.73
N ARG A 266 0.75 -5.90 12.91
CA ARG A 266 -0.07 -6.99 12.37
C ARG A 266 -1.49 -7.02 12.94
N ASN A 267 -1.61 -6.79 14.25
CA ASN A 267 -2.91 -6.75 14.94
C ASN A 267 -3.68 -5.45 14.66
N GLU A 268 -2.97 -4.33 14.52
CA GLU A 268 -3.55 -3.01 14.27
C GLU A 268 -4.06 -2.86 12.84
N PHE A 269 -3.36 -3.47 11.87
CA PHE A 269 -3.70 -3.41 10.45
C PHE A 269 -3.96 -4.83 9.93
N PRO A 270 -5.14 -5.43 10.22
CA PRO A 270 -5.51 -6.77 9.75
C PRO A 270 -5.70 -6.80 8.22
N PRO A 271 -5.61 -7.97 7.56
CA PRO A 271 -5.86 -8.04 6.13
C PRO A 271 -7.32 -7.67 5.80
N PRO A 272 -7.61 -7.31 4.53
CA PRO A 272 -8.97 -6.98 4.10
C PRO A 272 -9.96 -8.07 4.50
N GLY A 273 -11.11 -7.68 5.05
CA GLY A 273 -12.15 -8.59 5.52
C GLY A 273 -11.85 -9.28 6.86
N LYS A 274 -10.66 -9.09 7.43
CA LYS A 274 -10.32 -9.56 8.79
C LYS A 274 -10.26 -8.41 9.78
N VAL A 275 -10.22 -8.82 11.03
CA VAL A 275 -10.62 -8.02 12.18
C VAL A 275 -9.44 -7.56 13.02
N LYS A 276 -9.50 -6.34 13.56
CA LYS A 276 -8.56 -5.86 14.59
C LYS A 276 -8.74 -6.69 15.86
N ALA A 277 -7.64 -7.13 16.46
CA ALA A 277 -7.68 -7.90 17.70
C ALA A 277 -8.47 -7.14 18.80
N THR A 278 -9.30 -7.86 19.55
CA THR A 278 -10.10 -7.28 20.64
C THR A 278 -9.19 -6.68 21.69
N ARG A 279 -9.45 -5.43 22.06
CA ARG A 279 -8.68 -4.73 23.09
C ARG A 279 -9.41 -4.79 24.44
N PRO A 280 -8.69 -4.97 25.56
CA PRO A 280 -9.20 -4.60 26.87
C PRO A 280 -9.18 -3.06 26.93
N GLY A 281 -10.33 -2.45 26.65
CA GLY A 281 -10.49 -1.00 26.71
C GLY A 281 -11.94 -0.65 26.97
N ASP A 282 -12.18 0.13 28.04
CA ASP A 282 -13.52 0.57 28.46
C ASP A 282 -14.02 1.81 27.69
N THR A 283 -13.35 2.22 26.60
CA THR A 283 -13.78 3.36 25.80
C THR A 283 -14.90 2.98 24.84
N ALA A 284 -15.73 3.97 24.44
CA ALA A 284 -16.78 3.74 23.45
C ALA A 284 -16.21 3.26 22.10
N THR A 285 -15.05 3.78 21.71
CA THR A 285 -14.33 3.38 20.49
C THR A 285 -13.86 1.93 20.57
N ASP A 286 -13.30 1.51 21.71
CA ASP A 286 -12.88 0.12 21.89
C ASP A 286 -14.08 -0.83 21.88
N ARG A 287 -15.20 -0.47 22.51
CA ARG A 287 -16.46 -1.24 22.42
C ARG A 287 -16.97 -1.34 20.99
N TYR A 288 -16.96 -0.24 20.24
CA TYR A 288 -17.33 -0.22 18.82
C TYR A 288 -16.43 -1.14 17.99
N GLN A 289 -15.11 -1.03 18.14
CA GLN A 289 -14.17 -1.90 17.43
C GLN A 289 -14.36 -3.36 17.81
N ASN A 290 -14.51 -3.69 19.10
CA ASN A 290 -14.78 -5.05 19.57
C ASN A 290 -16.11 -5.61 19.02
N ALA A 291 -17.16 -4.78 18.88
CA ALA A 291 -18.43 -5.17 18.27
C ALA A 291 -18.29 -5.41 16.76
N LEU A 292 -17.60 -4.52 16.04
CA LEU A 292 -17.26 -4.70 14.63
C LEU A 292 -16.44 -5.99 14.43
N SER A 293 -15.52 -6.27 15.35
CA SER A 293 -14.74 -7.49 15.42
C SER A 293 -15.57 -8.75 15.62
N ALA A 294 -16.62 -8.68 16.44
CA ALA A 294 -17.56 -9.78 16.61
C ALA A 294 -18.40 -10.02 15.34
N LEU A 295 -18.89 -8.95 14.71
CA LEU A 295 -19.70 -9.03 13.49
C LEU A 295 -18.92 -9.64 12.32
N SER A 296 -17.69 -9.19 12.08
CA SER A 296 -16.88 -9.73 10.98
C SER A 296 -16.48 -11.20 11.21
N ARG A 297 -16.25 -11.63 12.45
CA ARG A 297 -16.10 -13.07 12.75
C ARG A 297 -17.36 -13.86 12.43
N ALA A 298 -18.55 -13.33 12.73
CA ALA A 298 -19.80 -13.97 12.38
C ALA A 298 -19.96 -14.16 10.86
N PHE A 299 -19.56 -13.18 10.04
CA PHE A 299 -19.56 -13.33 8.57
C PHE A 299 -18.63 -14.44 8.07
N VAL A 300 -17.43 -14.54 8.64
CA VAL A 300 -16.51 -15.65 8.30
C VAL A 300 -17.14 -16.99 8.69
N SER A 301 -17.75 -17.10 9.87
CA SER A 301 -18.45 -18.32 10.28
C SER A 301 -19.65 -18.66 9.39
N VAL A 302 -20.38 -17.66 8.88
CA VAL A 302 -21.47 -17.87 7.90
C VAL A 302 -20.91 -18.41 6.59
N GLU A 303 -19.80 -17.85 6.08
CA GLU A 303 -19.13 -18.36 4.87
C GLU A 303 -18.62 -19.79 5.06
N GLU A 304 -17.99 -20.10 6.20
CA GLU A 304 -17.54 -21.44 6.54
C GLU A 304 -18.70 -22.44 6.63
N ALA A 305 -19.80 -22.06 7.28
CA ALA A 305 -21.00 -22.90 7.38
C ALA A 305 -21.66 -23.13 6.01
N PHE A 306 -21.75 -22.07 5.18
CA PHE A 306 -22.27 -22.17 3.81
C PHE A 306 -21.42 -23.12 2.96
N ASN A 307 -20.10 -22.98 3.00
CA ASN A 307 -19.16 -23.89 2.33
C ASN A 307 -19.19 -25.30 2.91
N GLY A 308 -19.51 -25.46 4.20
CA GLY A 308 -19.72 -26.75 4.83
C GLY A 308 -20.94 -27.46 4.26
N LEU A 309 -22.07 -26.74 4.13
CA LEU A 309 -23.31 -27.27 3.57
C LEU A 309 -23.16 -27.72 2.12
N THR A 310 -22.46 -26.94 1.27
CA THR A 310 -22.24 -27.27 -0.14
C THR A 310 -21.27 -28.44 -0.37
N LYS A 311 -20.50 -28.82 0.65
CA LYS A 311 -19.58 -29.97 0.60
C LYS A 311 -20.19 -31.28 1.09
N VAL A 312 -21.43 -31.26 1.61
CA VAL A 312 -22.12 -32.50 1.99
C VAL A 312 -22.50 -33.23 0.71
N LEU A 313 -21.81 -34.33 0.41
CA LEU A 313 -22.04 -35.14 -0.78
C LEU A 313 -23.00 -36.30 -0.47
N GLY A 314 -23.91 -36.57 -1.40
CA GLY A 314 -24.78 -37.74 -1.39
C GLY A 314 -24.07 -38.98 -1.93
N ASP A 315 -24.77 -40.10 -1.95
CA ASP A 315 -24.25 -41.37 -2.45
C ASP A 315 -23.88 -41.33 -3.94
N ASP A 316 -24.45 -40.37 -4.69
CA ASP A 316 -24.18 -40.09 -6.11
C ASP A 316 -23.01 -39.11 -6.33
N SER A 317 -22.29 -38.75 -5.26
CA SER A 317 -21.21 -37.74 -5.27
C SER A 317 -21.67 -36.34 -5.69
N GLN A 318 -22.97 -36.04 -5.70
CA GLN A 318 -23.49 -34.69 -5.88
C GLN A 318 -23.71 -34.00 -4.53
N PRO A 319 -23.59 -32.66 -4.43
CA PRO A 319 -23.99 -31.95 -3.24
C PRO A 319 -25.45 -32.22 -2.88
N VAL A 320 -25.70 -32.68 -1.64
CA VAL A 320 -27.05 -33.02 -1.16
C VAL A 320 -27.99 -31.81 -1.20
N VAL A 321 -27.45 -30.61 -1.04
CA VAL A 321 -28.22 -29.37 -1.11
C VAL A 321 -28.81 -29.12 -2.51
N ASP A 322 -28.17 -29.62 -3.57
CA ASP A 322 -28.65 -29.46 -4.95
C ASP A 322 -29.80 -30.42 -5.29
N THR A 323 -29.89 -31.55 -4.58
CA THR A 323 -30.92 -32.56 -4.78
C THR A 323 -32.11 -32.41 -3.83
N LEU A 324 -31.86 -32.15 -2.54
CA LEU A 324 -32.91 -31.99 -1.53
C LEU A 324 -33.42 -30.54 -1.41
N GLY A 325 -32.61 -29.56 -1.79
CA GLY A 325 -32.89 -28.15 -1.54
C GLY A 325 -32.88 -27.80 -0.05
N VAL A 326 -33.33 -26.58 0.25
CA VAL A 326 -33.50 -26.08 1.63
C VAL A 326 -34.92 -25.55 1.77
N GLU A 327 -35.53 -25.76 2.95
CA GLU A 327 -36.90 -25.32 3.23
C GLU A 327 -37.08 -23.81 2.97
N PRO A 328 -38.09 -23.39 2.18
CA PRO A 328 -38.30 -21.98 1.83
C PRO A 328 -38.42 -21.04 3.04
N ARG A 329 -39.06 -21.48 4.14
CA ARG A 329 -39.24 -20.64 5.34
C ARG A 329 -37.90 -20.27 5.98
N LEU A 330 -36.93 -21.18 5.93
CA LEU A 330 -35.57 -20.92 6.43
C LEU A 330 -34.84 -19.96 5.50
N THR A 331 -34.89 -20.20 4.19
CA THR A 331 -34.17 -19.38 3.20
C THR A 331 -34.75 -17.97 3.09
N ASP A 332 -36.06 -17.80 3.20
CA ASP A 332 -36.72 -16.48 3.26
C ASP A 332 -36.28 -15.71 4.51
N THR A 333 -36.27 -16.36 5.68
CA THR A 333 -35.81 -15.73 6.93
C THR A 333 -34.34 -15.32 6.86
N TRP A 334 -33.47 -16.16 6.29
CA TRP A 334 -32.05 -15.83 6.11
C TRP A 334 -31.85 -14.70 5.10
N ARG A 335 -32.60 -14.72 3.99
CA ARG A 335 -32.58 -13.66 2.98
C ARG A 335 -33.01 -12.33 3.56
N ASP A 336 -34.08 -12.30 4.35
CA ASP A 336 -34.56 -11.07 5.01
C ASP A 336 -33.52 -10.52 5.98
N LEU A 337 -32.86 -11.40 6.75
CA LEU A 337 -31.78 -10.99 7.66
C LEU A 337 -30.59 -10.42 6.88
N LEU A 338 -30.12 -11.13 5.84
CA LEU A 338 -29.00 -10.68 5.01
C LEU A 338 -29.32 -9.37 4.27
N SER A 339 -30.56 -9.19 3.82
CA SER A 339 -31.00 -7.96 3.13
C SER A 339 -30.97 -6.75 4.09
N LYS A 340 -31.47 -6.91 5.32
CA LYS A 340 -31.39 -5.84 6.35
C LYS A 340 -29.93 -5.49 6.68
N VAL A 341 -29.08 -6.50 6.79
CA VAL A 341 -27.66 -6.31 7.06
C VAL A 341 -26.97 -5.61 5.88
N ASP A 342 -27.28 -6.00 4.64
CA ASP A 342 -26.76 -5.36 3.43
C ASP A 342 -27.16 -3.87 3.34
N GLU A 343 -28.43 -3.55 3.59
CA GLU A 343 -28.93 -2.17 3.66
C GLU A 343 -28.18 -1.32 4.70
N GLU A 344 -27.99 -1.85 5.91
CA GLU A 344 -27.22 -1.18 6.96
C GLU A 344 -25.73 -1.03 6.59
N MET A 345 -25.11 -2.04 5.97
CA MET A 345 -23.73 -1.95 5.50
C MET A 345 -23.55 -0.82 4.46
N VAL A 346 -24.53 -0.60 3.60
CA VAL A 346 -24.53 0.54 2.66
C VAL A 346 -24.59 1.87 3.41
N ILE A 347 -25.43 1.99 4.46
CA ILE A 347 -25.53 3.19 5.30
C ILE A 347 -24.22 3.44 6.05
N TRP A 348 -23.61 2.40 6.63
CA TRP A 348 -22.35 2.52 7.37
C TRP A 348 -21.20 2.88 6.43
N ALA A 349 -21.15 2.31 5.23
CA ALA A 349 -20.18 2.70 4.22
C ALA A 349 -20.34 4.17 3.82
N ARG A 350 -21.57 4.66 3.60
CA ARG A 350 -21.83 6.10 3.35
C ARG A 350 -21.40 6.97 4.54
N THR A 351 -21.67 6.53 5.76
CA THR A 351 -21.29 7.26 6.98
C THR A 351 -19.77 7.33 7.15
N PHE A 352 -19.07 6.22 6.92
CA PHE A 352 -17.61 6.18 6.93
C PHE A 352 -17.02 7.12 5.87
N ARG A 353 -17.58 7.12 4.65
CA ARG A 353 -17.17 8.05 3.59
C ARG A 353 -17.35 9.51 3.97
N ARG A 354 -18.46 9.85 4.62
CA ARG A 354 -18.71 11.21 5.11
C ARG A 354 -17.77 11.59 6.26
N ALA A 355 -17.46 10.69 7.18
CA ALA A 355 -16.59 10.98 8.31
C ALA A 355 -15.11 11.06 7.95
N HIS A 356 -14.65 10.21 7.03
CA HIS A 356 -13.23 10.06 6.71
C HIS A 356 -12.84 10.51 5.30
N GLY A 357 -13.80 10.70 4.40
CA GLY A 357 -13.56 11.17 3.02
C GLY A 357 -13.65 12.68 2.85
N THR A 358 -14.21 13.41 3.82
CA THR A 358 -14.22 14.88 3.76
C THR A 358 -12.84 15.44 4.04
N LYS A 359 -12.34 16.27 3.11
CA LYS A 359 -11.20 17.16 3.36
C LYS A 359 -11.55 18.05 4.56
N PRO A 360 -10.69 18.23 5.58
CA PRO A 360 -10.98 19.19 6.62
C PRO A 360 -11.24 20.52 5.93
N ALA A 361 -12.45 21.05 6.09
CA ALA A 361 -12.78 22.38 5.59
C ALA A 361 -11.71 23.32 6.16
N ASN A 362 -11.04 24.07 5.29
CA ASN A 362 -10.24 25.20 5.74
C ASN A 362 -11.10 25.96 6.74
N VAL A 363 -10.56 26.20 7.94
CA VAL A 363 -11.14 27.15 8.88
C VAL A 363 -11.12 28.48 8.14
N ILE A 364 -12.23 28.81 7.48
CA ILE A 364 -12.50 30.15 7.02
C ILE A 364 -12.65 30.93 8.31
N ASN A 365 -11.64 31.75 8.62
CA ASN A 365 -11.80 32.84 9.57
C ASN A 365 -13.04 33.62 9.16
N PRO A 366 -14.05 33.76 10.03
CA PRO A 366 -15.11 34.73 9.78
C PRO A 366 -14.51 36.10 10.09
N SER A 367 -13.91 36.74 9.08
CA SER A 367 -13.65 38.17 9.11
C SER A 367 -14.24 38.79 7.85
N ASP A 368 -15.38 39.43 8.09
CA ASP A 368 -15.94 40.61 7.45
C ASP A 368 -16.11 40.68 5.94
N ASP A 369 -17.36 41.06 5.61
CA ASP A 369 -17.86 41.69 4.41
C ASP A 369 -17.78 40.88 3.11
N ASP A 370 -18.95 40.40 2.66
CA ASP A 370 -19.53 40.93 1.43
C ASP A 370 -21.01 40.54 1.28
N GLU A 371 -21.71 41.44 0.61
CA GLU A 371 -23.12 41.77 0.65
C GLU A 371 -24.06 40.68 0.07
N VAL A 372 -25.28 40.66 0.62
CA VAL A 372 -26.39 39.81 0.19
C VAL A 372 -27.08 40.49 -1.00
N GLU A 373 -26.84 40.01 -2.22
CA GLU A 373 -27.74 40.27 -3.36
C GLU A 373 -28.90 39.28 -3.30
N ASN A 374 -30.03 39.77 -2.79
CA ASN A 374 -31.35 39.15 -2.91
C ASN A 374 -31.90 39.42 -4.31
N ASP A 375 -31.78 38.46 -5.22
CA ASP A 375 -32.56 38.45 -6.46
C ASP A 375 -33.90 37.74 -6.22
N ASP A 376 -34.97 38.53 -6.22
CA ASP A 376 -36.36 38.09 -6.08
C ASP A 376 -36.86 37.47 -7.39
N PRO A 377 -37.26 36.18 -7.39
CA PRO A 377 -37.67 35.46 -8.61
C PRO A 377 -39.09 35.76 -9.12
N TYR A 378 -39.79 36.80 -8.63
CA TYR A 378 -41.19 37.06 -8.99
C TYR A 378 -41.54 38.50 -9.44
N ALA A 379 -40.59 39.24 -10.01
CA ALA A 379 -40.92 40.51 -10.69
C ALA A 379 -41.59 40.27 -12.05
N ASP A 380 -42.91 40.14 -12.01
CA ASP A 380 -43.85 39.97 -13.12
C ASP A 380 -43.94 41.22 -14.01
N SER A 381 -44.00 41.05 -15.33
CA SER A 381 -44.55 42.07 -16.25
C SER A 381 -45.04 41.45 -17.54
N SER A 382 -46.33 41.12 -17.52
CA SER A 382 -47.25 41.00 -18.64
C SER A 382 -47.22 42.19 -19.62
N GLY A 383 -47.46 41.90 -20.91
CA GLY A 383 -47.91 42.83 -21.96
C GLY A 383 -46.92 42.89 -23.12
N GLY A 384 -47.21 42.50 -24.36
CA GLY A 384 -48.46 42.32 -25.09
C GLY A 384 -48.23 42.84 -26.51
N SER A 385 -48.87 42.23 -27.53
CA SER A 385 -48.90 42.59 -28.98
C SER A 385 -47.61 42.31 -29.78
N GLU A 386 -47.61 41.84 -31.04
CA GLU A 386 -48.62 41.46 -32.04
C GLU A 386 -47.88 40.77 -33.22
N GLU A 387 -48.53 39.79 -33.87
CA GLU A 387 -48.62 39.48 -35.32
C GLU A 387 -47.39 39.62 -36.26
N ALA A 388 -47.16 38.86 -37.34
CA ALA A 388 -47.72 37.67 -38.01
C ALA A 388 -46.85 37.46 -39.31
N TRP A 389 -47.14 36.40 -40.09
CA TRP A 389 -46.63 36.09 -41.46
C TRP A 389 -45.23 35.41 -41.48
N GLU A 390 -44.96 34.26 -42.14
CA GLU A 390 -45.56 33.65 -43.33
C GLU A 390 -45.24 32.14 -43.41
N SER A 391 -46.05 31.46 -44.21
CA SER A 391 -46.24 30.03 -44.46
C SER A 391 -45.13 29.28 -45.22
N GLU A 392 -45.06 27.97 -44.93
CA GLU A 392 -44.88 26.82 -45.85
C GLU A 392 -44.06 26.98 -47.13
N ASP A 393 -43.04 26.12 -47.31
CA ASP A 393 -43.03 25.30 -48.53
C ASP A 393 -42.26 23.97 -48.41
N ALA A 394 -42.77 22.99 -49.13
CA ALA A 394 -42.46 21.58 -49.06
C ALA A 394 -41.39 21.12 -50.06
N ALA A 395 -40.81 19.95 -49.73
CA ALA A 395 -40.42 18.87 -50.64
C ALA A 395 -39.39 19.09 -51.77
N LEU A 396 -38.47 18.09 -51.87
CA LEU A 396 -38.04 17.33 -53.07
C LEU A 396 -36.55 16.98 -52.90
N ASN A 397 -36.20 15.81 -52.37
CA ASN A 397 -36.19 14.50 -53.02
C ASN A 397 -35.27 14.41 -54.25
N ALA A 398 -34.25 13.54 -54.14
CA ALA A 398 -33.59 12.76 -55.19
C ALA A 398 -32.87 13.54 -56.31
N LYS A 399 -31.65 13.21 -56.75
CA LYS A 399 -31.06 11.88 -57.03
C LYS A 399 -29.61 12.11 -57.50
N SER A 400 -28.79 11.06 -57.32
CA SER A 400 -27.61 10.69 -58.12
C SER A 400 -26.46 11.71 -58.22
N SER A 401 -25.22 11.42 -57.84
CA SER A 401 -24.43 10.26 -58.28
C SER A 401 -23.17 10.15 -57.40
N SER A 402 -22.89 8.99 -56.81
CA SER A 402 -21.81 8.08 -57.24
C SER A 402 -21.73 6.86 -56.34
#